data_AF-A0A3D5ZQF0-F1
#
_entry.id   AF-A0A3D5ZQF0-F1
#
_cell.length_a   1.000
_cell.length_b   1.000
_cell.length_c   1.000
_cell.angle_alpha   90.00
_cell.angle_beta   90.00
_cell.angle_gamma   90.00
#
_symmetry.space_group_name_H-M   'P 1'
#
loop_
_entity.id
_entity.type
_entity.pdbx_description
1 polymer ?
#
loop_
_entity_poly.entity_id
_entity_poly.type
_entity_poly.pdbx_seq_one_letter_code
_entity_poly.pdbx_strand_id
1 'polypeptide(L)'
;MKNFKKLLNDEFEAASPELSEEVKNAPIITGKEAVEIEVAARYGNTVAVESKRKLYIGAAFIAVLIALVFAVLAATGTFNNGGVTIKTDYVFAYEINPAVAFVTDENGVVKNVSSLNKDADVVLSDEETADKIKNVSLETAVVTYTEAVAKLGYLDIKKSETKESLSAVRISFAESADKIVSAVKSSLEGFFKSHGIFSAVVDDKVDVKELCSRVNVEYDEKGGLKSLSDTLETENNTYYGKVNKNATEAEIKDLYENEIVGSDILDIVRGGLIENLNKIKKNAEMIKNIYDLNNEIMAHADNPMRFGKLAADFWTLKKWYGLDYDYSEEFSALMIKTDLAVEEYKEYFNKELKSSDDLEEAGNVYKNLGDVFGTGIEAILKNFTSEDFIVSPEKFISILKLIGIDVTDIENIIKSVPTTVEKYIAEMKSAVSMLKTARYEKFSAVYEEARNEITTADYDEYINRIISSYGSLTNFWTDTHKA
;
A
#
# COMPACT_ATOMS: atom_id res chain seq x y z
N MET A 1 -18.28 -18.78 22.21
CA MET A 1 -17.61 -17.51 21.91
C MET A 1 -18.45 -16.29 22.33
N LYS A 2 -18.59 -16.00 23.63
CA LYS A 2 -19.24 -14.75 24.14
C LYS A 2 -18.35 -13.95 25.10
N ASN A 3 -17.09 -14.36 25.30
CA ASN A 3 -16.25 -13.84 26.39
C ASN A 3 -15.18 -12.83 25.92
N PHE A 4 -14.74 -12.87 24.66
CA PHE A 4 -13.68 -12.00 24.14
C PHE A 4 -14.14 -10.55 23.97
N LYS A 5 -15.35 -10.34 23.44
CA LYS A 5 -15.94 -9.00 23.26
C LYS A 5 -16.28 -8.29 24.58
N LYS A 6 -16.45 -9.05 25.67
CA LYS A 6 -16.67 -8.51 27.02
C LYS A 6 -15.35 -8.09 27.67
N LEU A 7 -14.30 -8.90 27.53
CA LEU A 7 -12.94 -8.57 27.96
C LEU A 7 -12.41 -7.28 27.29
N LEU A 8 -12.68 -7.10 25.99
CA LEU A 8 -12.27 -5.90 25.26
C LEU A 8 -12.99 -4.63 25.75
N ASN A 9 -14.28 -4.70 26.08
CA ASN A 9 -15.02 -3.54 26.58
C ASN A 9 -14.65 -3.19 28.03
N ASP A 10 -14.41 -4.19 28.87
CA ASP A 10 -13.99 -3.98 30.27
C ASP A 10 -12.56 -3.36 30.33
N GLU A 11 -11.68 -3.67 29.37
CA GLU A 11 -10.36 -3.02 29.23
C GLU A 11 -10.44 -1.59 28.66
N PHE A 12 -11.40 -1.31 27.76
CA PHE A 12 -11.61 0.04 27.23
C PHE A 12 -12.24 1.01 28.25
N GLU A 13 -13.16 0.55 29.10
CA GLU A 13 -13.72 1.39 30.18
C GLU A 13 -12.73 1.59 31.35
N ALA A 14 -11.83 0.62 31.60
CA ALA A 14 -10.77 0.74 32.61
C ALA A 14 -9.59 1.64 32.15
N ALA A 15 -9.44 1.88 30.86
CA ALA A 15 -8.35 2.67 30.26
C ALA A 15 -8.67 4.16 30.06
N SER A 16 -9.84 4.64 30.48
CA SER A 16 -10.18 6.06 30.42
C SER A 16 -9.86 6.72 31.76
N PRO A 17 -8.77 7.49 31.92
CA PRO A 17 -8.52 8.19 33.17
C PRO A 17 -9.59 9.28 33.38
N GLU A 18 -10.20 9.30 34.56
CA GLU A 18 -10.91 10.51 35.01
C GLU A 18 -9.90 11.67 35.05
N LEU A 19 -10.24 12.78 34.39
CA LEU A 19 -9.47 14.03 34.43
C LEU A 19 -9.13 14.40 35.88
N SER A 20 -7.84 14.61 36.16
CA SER A 20 -7.40 15.00 37.50
C SER A 20 -8.03 16.34 37.91
N GLU A 21 -8.36 16.47 39.19
CA GLU A 21 -8.94 17.72 39.75
C GLU A 21 -7.99 18.92 39.61
N GLU A 22 -6.68 18.70 39.38
CA GLU A 22 -5.73 19.75 39.00
C GLU A 22 -6.00 20.34 37.61
N VAL A 23 -6.45 19.52 36.63
CA VAL A 23 -6.77 19.99 35.28
C VAL A 23 -8.13 20.71 35.27
N LYS A 24 -9.09 20.29 36.10
CA LYS A 24 -10.39 20.97 36.23
C LYS A 24 -10.30 22.36 36.88
N ASN A 25 -9.29 22.57 37.75
CA ASN A 25 -9.14 23.81 38.53
C ASN A 25 -7.96 24.69 38.08
N ALA A 26 -7.27 24.33 36.98
CA ALA A 26 -6.18 25.15 36.44
C ALA A 26 -6.72 26.46 35.83
N PRO A 27 -6.23 27.64 36.26
CA PRO A 27 -6.72 28.91 35.73
C PRO A 27 -6.26 29.12 34.28
N ILE A 28 -7.20 29.45 33.41
CA ILE A 28 -6.93 29.83 32.02
C ILE A 28 -6.33 31.23 32.00
N ILE A 29 -5.01 31.32 31.78
CA ILE A 29 -4.30 32.58 31.62
C ILE A 29 -4.56 33.10 30.20
N THR A 30 -5.30 34.21 30.09
CA THR A 30 -5.56 34.90 28.83
C THR A 30 -4.43 35.90 28.54
N GLY A 31 -4.00 35.96 27.27
CA GLY A 31 -2.75 36.56 26.80
C GLY A 31 -2.61 38.08 26.93
N LYS A 32 -2.53 38.60 28.16
CA LYS A 32 -2.17 40.01 28.41
C LYS A 32 -1.06 40.26 29.46
N GLU A 33 -0.46 39.22 30.05
CA GLU A 33 0.62 39.38 31.06
C GLU A 33 1.98 38.79 30.65
N ALA A 34 2.19 38.43 29.38
CA ALA A 34 3.48 37.95 28.89
C ALA A 34 4.44 39.05 28.38
N VAL A 35 4.02 40.33 28.40
CA VAL A 35 4.76 41.44 27.78
C VAL A 35 5.59 42.28 28.76
N GLU A 36 5.49 42.06 30.08
CA GLU A 36 6.25 42.87 31.06
C GLU A 36 7.53 42.23 31.62
N ILE A 37 7.86 40.98 31.27
CA ILE A 37 9.04 40.29 31.85
C ILE A 37 10.29 40.39 30.95
N GLU A 38 10.15 40.70 29.65
CA GLU A 38 11.29 40.68 28.72
C GLU A 38 12.01 42.05 28.53
N VAL A 39 11.50 43.13 29.13
CA VAL A 39 12.08 44.49 28.97
C VAL A 39 13.08 44.86 30.07
N ALA A 40 13.18 44.08 31.16
CA ALA A 40 14.07 44.38 32.28
C ALA A 40 15.51 43.82 32.16
N ALA A 41 15.81 43.01 31.15
CA ALA A 41 17.08 42.26 31.06
C ALA A 41 18.14 42.84 30.11
N ARG A 42 17.90 44.00 29.45
CA ARG A 42 18.76 44.50 28.35
C ARG A 42 19.48 45.84 28.55
N TYR A 43 19.47 46.48 29.72
CA TYR A 43 20.21 47.76 29.90
C TYR A 43 20.92 47.96 31.25
N GLY A 44 22.23 48.22 31.18
CA GLY A 44 23.09 48.84 32.22
C GLY A 44 23.93 47.84 33.01
N ASN A 45 25.26 47.93 33.16
CA ASN A 45 26.21 49.03 33.00
C ASN A 45 27.64 48.50 32.79
N THR A 46 28.41 49.21 31.98
CA THR A 46 29.88 49.18 31.91
C THR A 46 30.50 50.08 32.99
N VAL A 47 31.54 49.62 33.68
CA VAL A 47 32.56 50.48 34.33
C VAL A 47 33.94 49.84 34.19
N ALA A 48 34.90 50.61 33.67
CA ALA A 48 36.31 50.28 33.58
C ALA A 48 37.09 50.80 34.81
N VAL A 49 38.15 50.10 35.25
CA VAL A 49 39.29 50.69 35.99
C VAL A 49 40.60 49.92 35.68
N GLU A 50 41.69 50.69 35.68
CA GLU A 50 43.04 50.50 35.14
C GLU A 50 44.04 49.61 35.91
N SER A 51 45.04 49.16 35.14
CA SER A 51 46.49 49.06 35.40
C SER A 51 47.09 48.17 36.50
N LYS A 52 48.05 47.32 36.08
CA LYS A 52 49.50 47.51 36.36
C LYS A 52 50.36 46.50 35.61
N ARG A 53 51.42 47.01 34.94
CA ARG A 53 52.52 46.26 34.33
C ARG A 53 53.34 45.51 35.38
N LYS A 54 53.81 44.29 35.07
CA LYS A 54 55.19 43.84 35.33
C LYS A 54 55.67 42.88 34.24
N LEU A 55 56.86 43.19 33.70
CA LEU A 55 57.68 42.39 32.79
C LEU A 55 58.01 41.01 33.39
N TYR A 56 57.92 39.95 32.60
CA TYR A 56 58.83 38.80 32.71
C TYR A 56 59.24 38.32 31.31
N ILE A 57 60.51 38.58 31.00
CA ILE A 57 61.25 38.05 29.87
C ILE A 57 61.52 36.57 30.17
N GLY A 58 61.02 35.67 29.34
CA GLY A 58 61.21 34.22 29.52
C GLY A 58 60.28 33.30 28.71
N ALA A 59 59.32 33.82 27.95
CA ALA A 59 58.30 33.00 27.26
C ALA A 59 58.64 32.59 25.82
N ALA A 60 59.68 33.15 25.20
CA ALA A 60 59.94 32.93 23.76
C ALA A 60 60.48 31.54 23.44
N PHE A 61 61.21 30.88 24.35
CA PHE A 61 61.73 29.52 24.13
C PHE A 61 60.68 28.43 24.42
N ILE A 62 59.76 28.68 25.35
CA ILE A 62 58.68 27.76 25.69
C ILE A 62 57.59 27.79 24.60
N ALA A 63 57.28 28.96 24.04
CA ALA A 63 56.30 29.07 22.94
C ALA A 63 56.77 28.34 21.67
N VAL A 64 58.06 28.38 21.35
CA VAL A 64 58.62 27.67 20.18
C VAL A 64 58.69 26.16 20.42
N LEU A 65 59.01 25.70 21.63
CA LEU A 65 58.96 24.28 21.98
C LEU A 65 57.53 23.73 22.00
N ILE A 66 56.57 24.50 22.51
CA ILE A 66 55.14 24.13 22.46
C ILE A 66 54.66 24.09 21.01
N ALA A 67 54.99 25.08 20.18
CA ALA A 67 54.61 25.08 18.77
C ALA A 67 55.23 23.90 17.99
N LEU A 68 56.48 23.51 18.31
CA LEU A 68 57.12 22.35 17.70
C LEU A 68 56.49 21.02 18.16
N VAL A 69 56.10 20.92 19.44
CA VAL A 69 55.36 19.77 19.98
C VAL A 69 53.97 19.69 19.34
N PHE A 70 53.25 20.80 19.17
CA PHE A 70 51.96 20.82 18.47
C PHE A 70 52.10 20.48 16.97
N ALA A 71 53.17 20.92 16.31
CA ALA A 71 53.44 20.57 14.91
C ALA A 71 53.83 19.09 14.73
N VAL A 72 54.59 18.51 15.68
CA VAL A 72 54.93 17.08 15.69
C VAL A 72 53.72 16.22 16.07
N LEU A 73 52.87 16.65 16.99
CA LEU A 73 51.61 15.97 17.33
C LEU A 73 50.58 16.05 16.19
N ALA A 74 50.56 17.15 15.42
CA ALA A 74 49.77 17.29 14.19
C ALA A 74 50.30 16.41 13.05
N ALA A 75 51.63 16.28 12.90
CA ALA A 75 52.26 15.44 11.87
C ALA A 75 52.25 13.94 12.19
N THR A 76 52.17 13.56 13.47
CA THR A 76 52.11 12.15 13.92
C THR A 76 50.69 11.63 14.17
N GLY A 77 49.66 12.43 13.88
CA GLY A 77 48.26 12.03 14.02
C GLY A 77 47.80 11.81 15.46
N THR A 78 48.53 12.30 16.46
CA THR A 78 48.22 12.08 17.89
C THR A 78 47.19 13.07 18.45
N PHE A 79 46.83 14.12 17.69
CA PHE A 79 45.59 14.88 17.89
C PHE A 79 44.41 14.37 17.06
N ASN A 80 44.56 13.24 16.38
CA ASN A 80 43.42 12.38 16.09
C ASN A 80 43.03 11.71 17.41
N ASN A 81 42.55 12.52 18.36
CA ASN A 81 41.44 12.06 19.16
C ASN A 81 40.45 11.62 18.10
N GLY A 82 40.36 10.29 17.91
CA GLY A 82 39.16 9.70 17.39
C GLY A 82 38.06 10.16 18.33
N GLY A 83 37.56 11.38 18.11
CA GLY A 83 36.17 11.65 18.28
C GLY A 83 35.54 10.48 17.57
N VAL A 84 34.99 9.58 18.36
CA VAL A 84 34.00 8.67 17.84
C VAL A 84 33.01 9.62 17.20
N THR A 85 33.11 9.81 15.89
CA THR A 85 32.02 10.37 15.11
C THR A 85 30.94 9.35 15.35
N ILE A 86 30.10 9.63 16.35
CA ILE A 86 28.90 8.87 16.57
C ILE A 86 28.16 9.10 15.27
N LYS A 87 28.18 8.09 14.38
CA LYS A 87 27.36 8.09 13.17
C LYS A 87 25.95 8.32 13.68
N THR A 88 25.47 9.54 13.48
CA THR A 88 24.13 9.92 13.90
C THR A 88 23.26 9.56 12.72
N ASP A 89 22.72 8.36 12.80
CA ASP A 89 21.73 7.92 11.85
C ASP A 89 20.45 8.71 12.12
N TYR A 90 19.79 9.16 11.05
CA TYR A 90 18.51 9.84 11.15
C TYR A 90 17.39 8.88 10.75
N VAL A 91 16.24 9.05 11.39
CA VAL A 91 15.03 8.28 11.10
C VAL A 91 13.93 9.26 10.68
N PHE A 92 13.24 8.91 9.60
CA PHE A 92 12.12 9.70 9.07
C PHE A 92 10.91 8.79 8.89
N ALA A 93 9.74 9.24 9.34
CA ALA A 93 8.47 8.62 8.94
C ALA A 93 7.88 9.43 7.79
N TYR A 94 7.70 8.78 6.63
CA TYR A 94 7.08 9.38 5.46
C TYR A 94 5.68 8.82 5.24
N GLU A 95 4.69 9.71 5.32
CA GLU A 95 3.27 9.37 5.33
C GLU A 95 2.60 10.01 4.12
N ILE A 96 2.40 9.21 3.07
CA ILE A 96 1.62 9.55 1.86
C ILE A 96 0.45 8.56 1.64
N ASN A 97 0.39 7.50 2.46
CA ASN A 97 -0.40 6.28 2.26
C ASN A 97 -0.25 5.72 0.83
N PRO A 98 0.75 4.86 0.59
CA PRO A 98 1.36 3.97 1.57
C PRO A 98 2.51 4.63 2.35
N ALA A 99 2.71 4.23 3.61
CA ALA A 99 3.65 4.88 4.52
C ALA A 99 4.93 4.06 4.71
N VAL A 100 6.08 4.74 4.80
CA VAL A 100 7.41 4.12 4.96
C VAL A 100 8.25 4.86 5.99
N ALA A 101 9.19 4.14 6.60
CA ALA A 101 10.27 4.70 7.40
C ALA A 101 11.56 4.69 6.59
N PHE A 102 12.31 5.78 6.64
CA PHE A 102 13.66 5.87 6.08
C PHE A 102 14.69 5.98 7.20
N VAL A 103 15.78 5.24 7.06
CA VAL A 103 16.99 5.40 7.87
C VAL A 103 18.09 5.97 6.99
N THR A 104 18.71 7.06 7.41
CA THR A 104 19.81 7.70 6.67
C THR A 104 21.06 7.82 7.52
N ASP A 105 22.20 8.00 6.86
CA ASP A 105 23.40 8.49 7.53
C ASP A 105 23.30 10.01 7.86
N GLU A 106 24.37 10.54 8.46
CA GLU A 106 24.50 11.96 8.85
C GLU A 106 24.44 12.95 7.66
N ASN A 107 24.68 12.48 6.44
CA ASN A 107 24.62 13.28 5.21
C ASN A 107 23.25 13.16 4.52
N GLY A 108 22.31 12.42 5.09
CA GLY A 108 20.99 12.18 4.50
C GLY A 108 21.01 11.13 3.39
N VAL A 109 22.03 10.27 3.31
CA VAL A 109 22.05 9.14 2.37
C VAL A 109 21.26 7.98 2.96
N VAL A 110 20.29 7.46 2.21
CA VAL A 110 19.41 6.37 2.64
C VAL A 110 20.20 5.07 2.77
N LYS A 111 20.20 4.52 3.99
CA LYS A 111 20.72 3.20 4.30
C LYS A 111 19.64 2.12 4.21
N ASN A 112 18.44 2.47 4.67
CA ASN A 112 17.34 1.53 4.73
C ASN A 112 15.99 2.21 4.53
N VAL A 113 15.03 1.40 4.06
CA VAL A 113 13.62 1.77 3.92
C VAL A 113 12.77 0.61 4.42
N SER A 114 11.77 0.90 5.24
CA SER A 114 10.89 -0.11 5.84
C SER A 114 9.42 0.28 5.67
N SER A 115 8.58 -0.67 5.30
CA SER A 115 7.14 -0.50 5.19
C SER A 115 6.48 -0.29 6.55
N LEU A 116 5.60 0.72 6.64
CA LEU A 116 4.80 0.99 7.83
C LEU A 116 3.37 0.47 7.72
N ASN A 117 2.90 0.17 6.51
CA ASN A 117 1.62 -0.47 6.25
C ASN A 117 1.71 -1.48 5.09
N LYS A 118 0.67 -2.29 4.92
CA LYS A 118 0.63 -3.34 3.89
C LYS A 118 0.77 -2.81 2.47
N ASP A 119 0.19 -1.65 2.18
CA ASP A 119 0.27 -1.05 0.85
C ASP A 119 1.71 -0.62 0.49
N ALA A 120 2.56 -0.34 1.49
CA ALA A 120 3.95 0.01 1.25
C ALA A 120 4.77 -1.20 0.81
N ASP A 121 4.39 -2.41 1.24
CA ASP A 121 4.97 -3.64 0.69
C ASP A 121 4.68 -3.76 -0.81
N VAL A 122 3.49 -3.34 -1.26
CA VAL A 122 3.14 -3.30 -2.69
C VAL A 122 4.09 -2.41 -3.46
N VAL A 123 4.34 -1.19 -2.97
CA VAL A 123 5.25 -0.25 -3.62
C VAL A 123 6.68 -0.81 -3.67
N LEU A 124 7.16 -1.34 -2.54
CA LEU A 124 8.54 -1.83 -2.34
C LEU A 124 8.78 -3.28 -2.79
N SER A 125 7.78 -3.95 -3.37
CA SER A 125 7.89 -5.36 -3.79
C SER A 125 8.75 -5.60 -5.02
N ASP A 126 9.02 -4.57 -5.84
CA ASP A 126 10.02 -4.70 -6.90
C ASP A 126 11.41 -4.37 -6.37
N GLU A 127 12.40 -5.11 -6.84
CA GLU A 127 13.79 -4.81 -6.52
C GLU A 127 14.21 -3.49 -7.19
N GLU A 128 13.60 -3.12 -8.32
CA GLU A 128 13.96 -1.89 -9.06
C GLU A 128 13.69 -0.59 -8.28
N THR A 129 12.53 -0.45 -7.63
CA THR A 129 12.18 0.72 -6.81
C THR A 129 12.94 0.69 -5.49
N ALA A 130 13.03 -0.49 -4.85
CA ALA A 130 13.79 -0.64 -3.61
C ALA A 130 15.28 -0.30 -3.79
N ASP A 131 15.88 -0.70 -4.92
CA ASP A 131 17.28 -0.43 -5.25
C ASP A 131 17.51 1.04 -5.64
N LYS A 132 16.57 1.68 -6.33
CA LYS A 132 16.63 3.13 -6.65
C LYS A 132 16.54 4.03 -5.42
N ILE A 133 15.98 3.51 -4.33
CA ILE A 133 15.76 4.25 -3.07
C ILE A 133 16.94 4.11 -2.10
N LYS A 134 17.72 3.03 -2.18
CA LYS A 134 18.87 2.80 -1.30
C LYS A 134 20.13 3.47 -1.85
N ASN A 135 21.01 3.91 -0.95
CA ASN A 135 22.29 4.56 -1.27
C ASN A 135 22.18 5.85 -2.10
N VAL A 136 21.01 6.51 -2.07
CA VAL A 136 20.79 7.84 -2.64
C VAL A 136 20.44 8.84 -1.54
N SER A 137 20.49 10.13 -1.84
CA SER A 137 20.00 11.17 -0.92
C SER A 137 18.53 10.95 -0.58
N LEU A 138 18.11 11.27 0.65
CA LEU A 138 16.72 11.16 1.09
C LEU A 138 15.76 11.88 0.13
N GLU A 139 16.09 13.08 -0.33
CA GLU A 139 15.27 13.83 -1.30
C GLU A 139 14.94 13.02 -2.56
N THR A 140 15.93 12.34 -3.13
CA THR A 140 15.77 11.49 -4.32
C THR A 140 14.93 10.27 -3.99
N ALA A 141 15.17 9.65 -2.84
CA ALA A 141 14.41 8.48 -2.38
C ALA A 141 12.92 8.80 -2.15
N VAL A 142 12.61 9.91 -1.47
CA VAL A 142 11.21 10.26 -1.17
C VAL A 142 10.46 10.61 -2.45
N VAL A 143 11.08 11.33 -3.40
CA VAL A 143 10.49 11.60 -4.72
C VAL A 143 10.25 10.31 -5.50
N THR A 144 11.25 9.42 -5.55
CA THR A 144 11.14 8.12 -6.25
C THR A 144 10.00 7.28 -5.67
N TYR A 145 9.90 7.22 -4.33
CA TYR A 145 8.81 6.53 -3.65
C TYR A 145 7.46 7.16 -3.97
N THR A 146 7.36 8.49 -3.88
CA THR A 146 6.13 9.25 -4.20
C THR A 146 5.67 9.00 -5.64
N GLU A 147 6.59 8.95 -6.59
CA GLU A 147 6.30 8.66 -7.99
C GLU A 147 5.73 7.25 -8.16
N ALA A 148 6.32 6.25 -7.50
CA ALA A 148 5.82 4.88 -7.51
C ALA A 148 4.42 4.77 -6.88
N VAL A 149 4.20 5.47 -5.76
CA VAL A 149 2.89 5.58 -5.10
C VAL A 149 1.83 6.17 -6.02
N ALA A 150 2.18 7.24 -6.75
CA ALA A 150 1.29 7.89 -7.72
C ALA A 150 0.98 6.98 -8.92
N LYS A 151 1.98 6.30 -9.48
CA LYS A 151 1.82 5.34 -10.59
C LYS A 151 0.90 4.17 -10.25
N LEU A 152 0.90 3.74 -8.99
CA LEU A 152 0.03 2.68 -8.47
C LEU A 152 -1.36 3.20 -8.02
N GLY A 153 -1.66 4.48 -8.26
CA GLY A 153 -2.97 5.09 -7.99
C GLY A 153 -3.32 5.22 -6.51
N TYR A 154 -2.32 5.21 -5.62
CA TYR A 154 -2.54 5.50 -4.21
C TYR A 154 -2.65 6.99 -3.92
N LEU A 155 -2.02 7.82 -4.76
CA LEU A 155 -2.19 9.26 -4.74
C LEU A 155 -3.32 9.66 -5.70
N ASP A 156 -4.30 10.41 -5.19
CA ASP A 156 -5.38 10.94 -6.03
C ASP A 156 -4.89 12.16 -6.84
N ILE A 157 -4.38 11.88 -8.03
CA ILE A 157 -3.79 12.89 -8.93
C ILE A 157 -4.83 13.62 -9.81
N LYS A 158 -6.07 13.11 -9.91
CA LYS A 158 -7.13 13.68 -10.78
C LYS A 158 -7.94 14.76 -10.10
N LYS A 159 -8.10 14.64 -8.78
CA LYS A 159 -8.90 15.54 -7.97
C LYS A 159 -8.43 17.02 -8.03
N SER A 160 -7.16 17.22 -8.40
CA SER A 160 -6.43 18.49 -8.44
C SER A 160 -7.06 19.62 -9.32
N GLU A 161 -7.96 19.30 -10.25
CA GLU A 161 -8.66 20.32 -11.06
C GLU A 161 -9.82 21.01 -10.33
N THR A 162 -10.32 20.41 -9.24
CA THR A 162 -11.39 21.00 -8.42
C THR A 162 -10.81 21.61 -7.14
N LYS A 163 -11.21 22.84 -6.81
CA LYS A 163 -10.72 23.58 -5.63
C LYS A 163 -11.00 22.88 -4.27
N GLU A 164 -11.71 21.75 -4.27
CA GLU A 164 -12.25 21.07 -3.09
C GLU A 164 -11.48 19.81 -2.69
N SER A 165 -10.56 19.31 -3.52
CA SER A 165 -9.70 18.21 -3.10
C SER A 165 -8.39 18.72 -2.52
N LEU A 166 -8.12 18.38 -1.27
CA LEU A 166 -6.87 18.71 -0.62
C LEU A 166 -6.12 17.39 -0.36
N SER A 167 -4.91 17.27 -0.90
CA SER A 167 -3.99 16.17 -0.63
C SER A 167 -2.81 16.70 0.17
N ALA A 168 -2.21 15.86 1.01
CA ALA A 168 -0.94 16.15 1.66
C ALA A 168 -0.09 14.91 1.79
N VAL A 169 1.19 15.16 2.02
CA VAL A 169 2.18 14.20 2.49
C VAL A 169 2.85 14.76 3.75
N ARG A 170 3.21 13.89 4.68
CA ARG A 170 3.93 14.29 5.90
C ARG A 170 5.28 13.61 6.00
N ILE A 171 6.30 14.39 6.38
CA ILE A 171 7.61 13.87 6.79
C ILE A 171 7.84 14.22 8.26
N SER A 172 7.95 13.17 9.07
CA SER A 172 8.14 13.27 10.51
C SER A 172 9.58 12.95 10.88
N PHE A 173 10.17 13.74 11.77
CA PHE A 173 11.58 13.58 12.15
C PHE A 173 11.85 14.07 13.58
N ALA A 174 12.94 13.55 14.17
CA ALA A 174 13.43 13.98 15.48
C ALA A 174 14.54 15.06 15.35
N GLU A 175 15.03 15.58 16.48
CA GLU A 175 15.99 16.69 16.50
C GLU A 175 17.20 16.50 15.57
N SER A 176 17.70 17.62 15.01
CA SER A 176 18.92 17.73 14.20
C SER A 176 18.86 17.32 12.72
N ALA A 177 17.67 17.14 12.13
CA ALA A 177 17.52 16.84 10.69
C ALA A 177 16.93 18.00 9.82
N ASP A 178 16.80 19.21 10.37
CA ASP A 178 16.05 20.32 9.74
C ASP A 178 16.55 20.68 8.32
N LYS A 179 17.88 20.60 8.08
CA LYS A 179 18.47 20.85 6.76
C LYS A 179 18.09 19.79 5.72
N ILE A 180 18.10 18.52 6.12
CA ILE A 180 17.72 17.40 5.26
C ILE A 180 16.24 17.53 4.90
N VAL A 181 15.39 17.78 5.90
CA VAL A 181 13.94 17.93 5.71
C VAL A 181 13.59 19.10 4.79
N SER A 182 14.29 20.23 4.92
CA SER A 182 14.10 21.39 4.03
C SER A 182 14.39 21.05 2.56
N ALA A 183 15.41 20.23 2.31
CA ALA A 183 15.74 19.74 0.97
C ALA A 183 14.68 18.77 0.44
N VAL A 184 14.24 17.82 1.27
CA VAL A 184 13.13 16.89 0.92
C VAL A 184 11.87 17.67 0.57
N LYS A 185 11.50 18.67 1.38
CA LYS A 185 10.32 19.50 1.14
C LYS A 185 10.38 20.19 -0.21
N SER A 186 11.51 20.87 -0.49
CA SER A 186 11.72 21.57 -1.77
C SER A 186 11.63 20.61 -2.96
N SER A 187 12.19 19.41 -2.84
CA SER A 187 12.16 18.37 -3.89
C SER A 187 10.75 17.81 -4.12
N LEU A 188 9.99 17.53 -3.07
CA LEU A 188 8.59 17.08 -3.17
C LEU A 188 7.69 18.16 -3.78
N GLU A 189 7.81 19.42 -3.34
CA GLU A 189 7.06 20.54 -3.92
C GLU A 189 7.40 20.72 -5.41
N GLY A 190 8.68 20.57 -5.78
CA GLY A 190 9.13 20.58 -7.18
C GLY A 190 8.52 19.44 -8.00
N PHE A 191 8.52 18.22 -7.46
CA PHE A 191 7.88 17.06 -8.07
C PHE A 191 6.38 17.31 -8.31
N PHE A 192 5.64 17.73 -7.29
CA PHE A 192 4.21 18.00 -7.40
C PHE A 192 3.90 19.09 -8.43
N LYS A 193 4.66 20.19 -8.44
CA LYS A 193 4.48 21.26 -9.43
C LYS A 193 4.74 20.79 -10.86
N SER A 194 5.87 20.12 -11.09
CA SER A 194 6.24 19.63 -12.43
C SER A 194 5.30 18.56 -12.98
N HIS A 195 4.60 17.84 -12.10
CA HIS A 195 3.63 16.82 -12.51
C HIS A 195 2.18 17.32 -12.49
N GLY A 196 1.93 18.59 -12.18
CA GLY A 196 0.56 19.12 -12.14
C GLY A 196 -0.29 18.53 -11.00
N ILE A 197 0.33 18.17 -9.88
CA ILE A 197 -0.33 17.55 -8.72
C ILE A 197 -0.44 18.59 -7.59
N PHE A 198 -1.65 18.89 -7.15
CA PHE A 198 -1.86 19.71 -5.94
C PHE A 198 -1.80 18.82 -4.69
N SER A 199 -0.66 18.81 -4.00
CA SER A 199 -0.49 18.15 -2.71
C SER A 199 0.41 18.99 -1.81
N ALA A 200 0.03 19.14 -0.54
CA ALA A 200 0.79 19.92 0.43
C ALA A 200 1.87 19.07 1.09
N VAL A 201 3.05 19.65 1.32
CA VAL A 201 4.14 18.98 2.03
C VAL A 201 4.21 19.49 3.46
N VAL A 202 3.96 18.59 4.41
CA VAL A 202 3.96 18.87 5.85
C VAL A 202 5.25 18.32 6.46
N ASP A 203 6.09 19.22 6.97
CA ASP A 203 7.20 18.86 7.83
C ASP A 203 6.75 18.88 9.30
N ASP A 204 7.05 17.80 10.03
CA ASP A 204 6.58 17.62 11.41
C ASP A 204 7.72 17.17 12.32
N LYS A 205 8.20 18.09 13.14
CA LYS A 205 9.28 17.84 14.10
C LYS A 205 8.69 17.33 15.40
N VAL A 206 9.02 16.09 15.73
CA VAL A 206 8.48 15.37 16.89
C VAL A 206 9.60 14.91 17.82
N ASP A 207 9.26 14.52 19.04
CA ASP A 207 10.22 13.83 19.90
C ASP A 207 10.45 12.37 19.44
N VAL A 208 11.49 11.74 19.97
CA VAL A 208 11.87 10.37 19.59
C VAL A 208 10.77 9.36 19.96
N LYS A 209 10.05 9.58 21.07
CA LYS A 209 9.00 8.68 21.53
C LYS A 209 7.81 8.70 20.58
N GLU A 210 7.41 9.87 20.11
CA GLU A 210 6.38 10.02 19.10
C GLU A 210 6.85 9.46 17.75
N LEU A 211 8.10 9.67 17.35
CA LEU A 211 8.65 9.10 16.13
C LEU A 211 8.62 7.56 16.15
N CYS A 212 9.03 6.94 17.26
CA CYS A 212 8.90 5.49 17.50
C CYS A 212 7.46 5.01 17.29
N SER A 213 6.47 5.73 17.83
CA SER A 213 5.06 5.41 17.63
C SER A 213 4.63 5.49 16.16
N ARG A 214 5.13 6.48 15.39
CA ARG A 214 4.78 6.64 13.97
C ARG A 214 5.35 5.55 13.08
N VAL A 215 6.49 4.96 13.47
CA VAL A 215 7.15 3.89 12.72
C VAL A 215 6.89 2.49 13.27
N ASN A 216 5.97 2.36 14.23
CA ASN A 216 5.58 1.10 14.88
C ASN A 216 6.75 0.37 15.56
N VAL A 217 7.61 1.11 16.26
CA VAL A 217 8.73 0.57 17.05
C VAL A 217 8.53 0.97 18.52
N GLU A 218 8.77 0.02 19.44
CA GLU A 218 8.71 0.30 20.87
C GLU A 218 9.80 1.30 21.28
N TYR A 219 9.42 2.28 22.11
CA TYR A 219 10.36 3.31 22.55
C TYR A 219 11.31 2.79 23.63
N ASP A 220 12.61 2.78 23.33
CA ASP A 220 13.68 2.50 24.29
C ASP A 220 14.27 3.82 24.84
N GLU A 221 13.87 4.16 26.07
CA GLU A 221 14.33 5.36 26.78
C GLU A 221 15.87 5.48 26.87
N LYS A 222 16.60 4.36 26.94
CA LYS A 222 18.06 4.38 27.09
C LYS A 222 18.77 4.53 25.76
N GLY A 223 18.21 3.94 24.71
CA GLY A 223 18.81 3.91 23.37
C GLY A 223 18.39 5.09 22.48
N GLY A 224 17.24 5.71 22.75
CA GLY A 224 16.74 6.87 22.00
C GLY A 224 16.71 6.63 20.49
N LEU A 225 17.12 7.65 19.72
CA LEU A 225 17.11 7.60 18.25
C LEU A 225 18.02 6.49 17.69
N LYS A 226 19.10 6.15 18.40
CA LYS A 226 20.04 5.12 17.92
C LYS A 226 19.42 3.72 17.99
N SER A 227 18.75 3.39 19.09
CA SER A 227 18.02 2.12 19.22
C SER A 227 16.90 2.01 18.18
N LEU A 228 16.18 3.12 17.92
CA LEU A 228 15.20 3.15 16.82
C LEU A 228 15.83 2.85 15.45
N SER A 229 16.94 3.51 15.12
CA SER A 229 17.66 3.29 13.87
C SER A 229 18.17 1.85 13.75
N ASP A 230 18.73 1.29 14.82
CA ASP A 230 19.29 -0.07 14.83
C ASP A 230 18.19 -1.13 14.66
N THR A 231 17.03 -0.93 15.30
CA THR A 231 15.85 -1.80 15.10
C THR A 231 15.40 -1.78 13.64
N LEU A 232 15.23 -0.59 13.07
CA LEU A 232 14.81 -0.46 11.67
C LEU A 232 15.85 -1.01 10.68
N GLU A 233 17.15 -0.98 10.97
CA GLU A 233 18.19 -1.58 10.10
C GLU A 233 18.26 -3.11 10.18
N THR A 234 17.80 -3.73 11.28
CA THR A 234 18.00 -5.16 11.55
C THR A 234 16.73 -6.01 11.40
N GLU A 235 15.55 -5.41 11.48
CA GLU A 235 14.28 -6.11 11.30
C GLU A 235 13.92 -6.31 9.83
N ASN A 236 12.95 -7.20 9.57
CA ASN A 236 12.42 -7.36 8.23
C ASN A 236 11.73 -6.07 7.80
N ASN A 237 12.18 -5.52 6.67
CA ASN A 237 11.75 -4.21 6.18
C ASN A 237 10.35 -4.20 5.56
N THR A 238 9.67 -5.34 5.51
CA THR A 238 8.32 -5.46 4.98
C THR A 238 7.29 -5.51 6.10
N TYR A 239 6.11 -4.95 5.88
CA TYR A 239 5.01 -4.93 6.84
C TYR A 239 4.59 -6.36 7.19
N TYR A 240 4.37 -7.20 6.18
CA TYR A 240 4.07 -8.62 6.38
C TYR A 240 5.27 -9.41 6.90
N GLY A 241 6.49 -8.94 6.65
CA GLY A 241 7.71 -9.57 7.15
C GLY A 241 7.97 -9.40 8.63
N LYS A 242 7.25 -8.49 9.30
CA LYS A 242 7.31 -8.26 10.75
C LYS A 242 6.58 -9.32 11.58
N VAL A 243 6.09 -10.39 10.94
CA VAL A 243 5.53 -11.55 11.64
C VAL A 243 6.56 -12.16 12.60
N ASN A 244 6.08 -12.55 13.78
CA ASN A 244 6.92 -13.14 14.82
C ASN A 244 7.61 -14.41 14.30
N LYS A 245 8.95 -14.46 14.44
CA LYS A 245 9.79 -15.61 14.07
C LYS A 245 9.34 -16.92 14.74
N ASN A 246 8.67 -16.81 15.88
CA ASN A 246 8.14 -17.92 16.67
C ASN A 246 6.63 -18.14 16.50
N ALA A 247 6.01 -17.52 15.48
CA ALA A 247 4.59 -17.75 15.18
C ALA A 247 4.34 -19.24 14.92
N THR A 248 3.24 -19.74 15.47
CA THR A 248 2.77 -21.10 15.27
C THR A 248 2.24 -21.29 13.85
N GLU A 249 2.18 -22.53 13.39
CA GLU A 249 1.59 -22.87 12.08
C GLU A 249 0.14 -22.38 11.97
N ALA A 250 -0.64 -22.42 13.06
CA ALA A 250 -2.01 -21.93 13.09
C ALA A 250 -2.09 -20.41 12.92
N GLU A 251 -1.21 -19.66 13.57
CA GLU A 251 -1.14 -18.19 13.43
C GLU A 251 -0.70 -17.78 12.03
N ILE A 252 0.29 -18.47 11.46
CA ILE A 252 0.76 -18.23 10.08
C ILE A 252 -0.35 -18.49 9.08
N LYS A 253 -1.08 -19.60 9.26
CA LYS A 253 -2.21 -19.96 8.40
C LYS A 253 -3.33 -18.92 8.48
N ASP A 254 -3.72 -18.51 9.68
CA ASP A 254 -4.78 -17.52 9.89
C ASP A 254 -4.41 -16.17 9.26
N LEU A 255 -3.18 -15.70 9.46
CA LEU A 255 -2.66 -14.50 8.80
C LEU A 255 -2.69 -14.62 7.27
N TYR A 256 -2.25 -15.77 6.74
CA TYR A 256 -2.26 -16.02 5.29
C TYR A 256 -3.66 -16.00 4.69
N GLU A 257 -4.61 -16.71 5.31
CA GLU A 257 -5.98 -16.80 4.83
C GLU A 257 -6.69 -15.44 4.90
N ASN A 258 -6.49 -14.67 5.97
CA ASN A 258 -7.18 -13.39 6.14
C ASN A 258 -6.53 -12.23 5.38
N GLU A 259 -5.21 -12.06 5.51
CA GLU A 259 -4.50 -10.89 4.97
C GLU A 259 -4.11 -11.05 3.51
N ILE A 260 -3.66 -12.23 3.09
CA ILE A 260 -3.22 -12.46 1.71
C ILE A 260 -4.41 -12.91 0.86
N VAL A 261 -5.04 -14.03 1.22
CA VAL A 261 -6.15 -14.58 0.43
C VAL A 261 -7.41 -13.71 0.57
N GLY A 262 -7.79 -13.38 1.80
CA GLY A 262 -9.03 -12.68 2.13
C GLY A 262 -9.04 -11.18 1.82
N SER A 263 -7.87 -10.54 1.62
CA SER A 263 -7.77 -9.14 1.25
C SER A 263 -7.14 -8.98 -0.12
N ASP A 264 -5.85 -9.29 -0.28
CA ASP A 264 -5.10 -8.87 -1.47
C ASP A 264 -5.52 -9.66 -2.72
N ILE A 265 -5.62 -10.99 -2.60
CA ILE A 265 -6.11 -11.85 -3.71
C ILE A 265 -7.59 -11.61 -3.98
N LEU A 266 -8.39 -11.38 -2.94
CA LEU A 266 -9.78 -10.99 -3.09
C LEU A 266 -9.92 -9.73 -3.96
N ASP A 267 -9.13 -8.69 -3.69
CA ASP A 267 -9.21 -7.44 -4.44
C ASP A 267 -8.83 -7.61 -5.91
N ILE A 268 -7.83 -8.45 -6.22
CA ILE A 268 -7.46 -8.81 -7.59
C ILE A 268 -8.62 -9.55 -8.27
N VAL A 269 -9.17 -10.59 -7.64
CA VAL A 269 -10.27 -11.38 -8.19
C VAL A 269 -11.52 -10.53 -8.38
N ARG A 270 -11.87 -9.71 -7.39
CA ARG A 270 -13.01 -8.78 -7.46
C ARG A 270 -12.82 -7.77 -8.59
N GLY A 271 -11.63 -7.18 -8.72
CA GLY A 271 -11.29 -6.27 -9.82
C GLY A 271 -11.48 -6.92 -11.18
N GLY A 272 -10.89 -8.11 -11.37
CA GLY A 272 -11.03 -8.89 -12.61
C GLY A 272 -12.49 -9.22 -12.93
N LEU A 273 -13.30 -9.57 -11.94
CA LEU A 273 -14.73 -9.87 -12.14
C LEU A 273 -15.54 -8.63 -12.54
N ILE A 274 -15.28 -7.48 -11.90
CA ILE A 274 -15.96 -6.22 -12.20
C ILE A 274 -15.59 -5.73 -13.61
N GLU A 275 -14.31 -5.74 -13.95
CA GLU A 275 -13.81 -5.26 -15.25
C GLU A 275 -14.30 -6.14 -16.41
N ASN A 276 -14.50 -7.44 -16.16
CA ASN A 276 -14.96 -8.40 -17.18
C ASN A 276 -16.46 -8.71 -17.10
N LEU A 277 -17.23 -7.96 -16.33
CA LEU A 277 -18.64 -8.23 -16.06
C LEU A 277 -19.49 -8.47 -17.33
N ASN A 278 -19.31 -7.65 -18.37
CA ASN A 278 -20.05 -7.82 -19.63
C ASN A 278 -19.66 -9.12 -20.36
N LYS A 279 -18.37 -9.48 -20.32
CA LYS A 279 -17.87 -10.73 -20.90
C LYS A 279 -18.40 -11.94 -20.14
N ILE A 280 -18.52 -11.84 -18.82
CA ILE A 280 -19.12 -12.87 -17.95
C ILE A 280 -20.61 -13.05 -18.26
N LYS A 281 -21.39 -11.95 -18.36
CA LYS A 281 -22.82 -12.01 -18.73
C LYS A 281 -23.01 -12.68 -20.09
N LYS A 282 -22.24 -12.26 -21.10
CA LYS A 282 -22.28 -12.87 -22.44
C LYS A 282 -21.92 -14.36 -22.41
N ASN A 283 -20.94 -14.76 -21.61
CA ASN A 283 -20.54 -16.17 -21.47
C ASN A 283 -21.69 -17.02 -20.88
N ALA A 284 -22.31 -16.54 -19.80
CA ALA A 284 -23.46 -17.18 -19.20
C ALA A 284 -24.64 -17.31 -20.18
N GLU A 285 -24.92 -16.27 -20.98
CA GLU A 285 -25.99 -16.28 -21.99
C GLU A 285 -25.76 -17.34 -23.07
N MET A 286 -24.53 -17.42 -23.58
CA MET A 286 -24.19 -18.41 -24.61
C MET A 286 -24.25 -19.83 -24.06
N ILE A 287 -23.73 -20.09 -22.86
CA ILE A 287 -23.84 -21.40 -22.21
C ILE A 287 -25.31 -21.78 -21.99
N LYS A 288 -26.14 -20.86 -21.49
CA LYS A 288 -27.57 -21.12 -21.30
C LYS A 288 -28.26 -21.45 -22.63
N ASN A 289 -27.98 -20.70 -23.69
CA ASN A 289 -28.56 -20.96 -25.01
C ASN A 289 -28.17 -22.36 -25.53
N ILE A 290 -26.89 -22.76 -25.41
CA ILE A 290 -26.43 -24.09 -25.81
C ILE A 290 -27.10 -25.18 -24.94
N TYR A 291 -27.25 -24.93 -23.64
CA TYR A 291 -27.93 -25.85 -22.72
C TYR A 291 -29.41 -26.05 -23.08
N ASP A 292 -30.13 -24.96 -23.36
CA ASP A 292 -31.53 -25.01 -23.77
C ASP A 292 -31.70 -25.76 -25.11
N LEU A 293 -30.86 -25.46 -26.10
CA LEU A 293 -30.86 -26.17 -27.39
C LEU A 293 -30.54 -27.66 -27.25
N ASN A 294 -29.57 -28.02 -26.42
CA ASN A 294 -29.25 -29.42 -26.15
C ASN A 294 -30.42 -30.14 -25.45
N ASN A 295 -31.11 -29.48 -24.52
CA ASN A 295 -32.31 -30.05 -23.90
C ASN A 295 -33.47 -30.22 -24.90
N GLU A 296 -33.65 -29.28 -25.83
CA GLU A 296 -34.60 -29.43 -26.94
C GLU A 296 -34.26 -30.67 -27.78
N ILE A 297 -32.97 -30.90 -28.08
CA ILE A 297 -32.49 -32.09 -28.81
C ILE A 297 -32.81 -33.39 -28.04
N MET A 298 -32.50 -33.41 -26.74
CA MET A 298 -32.77 -34.58 -25.89
C MET A 298 -34.27 -34.86 -25.74
N ALA A 299 -35.10 -33.82 -25.73
CA ALA A 299 -36.55 -33.94 -25.59
C ALA A 299 -37.27 -34.23 -26.92
N HIS A 300 -36.62 -34.00 -28.07
CA HIS A 300 -37.23 -34.10 -29.39
C HIS A 300 -37.78 -35.51 -29.69
N ALA A 301 -38.90 -35.60 -30.40
CA ALA A 301 -39.53 -36.87 -30.76
C ALA A 301 -38.63 -37.71 -31.69
N ASP A 302 -37.93 -37.03 -32.61
CA ASP A 302 -37.09 -37.65 -33.64
C ASP A 302 -35.64 -37.93 -33.21
N ASN A 303 -35.33 -37.82 -31.91
CA ASN A 303 -34.02 -38.19 -31.41
C ASN A 303 -33.80 -39.72 -31.61
N PRO A 304 -32.83 -40.15 -32.44
CA PRO A 304 -32.72 -41.54 -32.90
C PRO A 304 -32.32 -42.52 -31.79
N MET A 305 -31.82 -42.01 -30.67
CA MET A 305 -31.44 -42.81 -29.50
C MET A 305 -32.44 -42.67 -28.36
N ARG A 306 -33.65 -42.18 -28.62
CA ARG A 306 -34.71 -42.06 -27.62
C ARG A 306 -35.30 -43.44 -27.28
N PHE A 307 -34.73 -44.10 -26.28
CA PHE A 307 -35.25 -45.35 -25.71
C PHE A 307 -35.75 -45.13 -24.29
N GLY A 308 -37.04 -44.88 -24.13
CA GLY A 308 -37.66 -44.61 -22.83
C GLY A 308 -37.23 -43.25 -22.25
N LYS A 309 -36.45 -43.25 -21.17
CA LYS A 309 -35.92 -42.03 -20.52
C LYS A 309 -34.50 -41.66 -20.96
N LEU A 310 -33.86 -42.49 -21.79
CA LEU A 310 -32.54 -42.22 -22.32
C LEU A 310 -32.71 -41.54 -23.68
N ALA A 311 -32.16 -40.34 -23.81
CA ALA A 311 -32.05 -39.62 -25.08
C ALA A 311 -30.60 -39.16 -25.22
N ALA A 312 -30.06 -39.20 -26.43
CA ALA A 312 -28.70 -38.76 -26.69
C ALA A 312 -28.64 -37.23 -26.75
N ASP A 313 -27.60 -36.65 -26.15
CA ASP A 313 -27.26 -35.25 -26.28
C ASP A 313 -26.70 -34.92 -27.68
N PHE A 314 -26.55 -33.62 -27.95
CA PHE A 314 -26.01 -33.09 -29.20
C PHE A 314 -24.66 -33.70 -29.58
N TRP A 315 -23.70 -33.78 -28.64
CA TRP A 315 -22.34 -34.27 -28.92
C TRP A 315 -22.34 -35.76 -29.24
N THR A 316 -23.14 -36.54 -28.53
CA THR A 316 -23.36 -37.95 -28.84
C THR A 316 -23.93 -38.10 -30.25
N LEU A 317 -24.99 -37.37 -30.60
CA LEU A 317 -25.58 -37.47 -31.94
C LEU A 317 -24.62 -37.04 -33.05
N LYS A 318 -23.94 -35.89 -32.87
CA LYS A 318 -22.92 -35.38 -33.81
C LYS A 318 -21.80 -36.40 -34.03
N LYS A 319 -21.36 -37.10 -32.97
CA LYS A 319 -20.30 -38.11 -33.06
C LYS A 319 -20.73 -39.38 -33.80
N TRP A 320 -21.93 -39.88 -33.54
CA TRP A 320 -22.37 -41.19 -34.03
C TRP A 320 -23.05 -41.13 -35.40
N TYR A 321 -23.72 -40.02 -35.71
CA TYR A 321 -24.55 -39.86 -36.90
C TYR A 321 -24.08 -38.71 -37.80
N GLY A 322 -23.38 -37.71 -37.25
CA GLY A 322 -23.00 -36.50 -37.97
C GLY A 322 -24.16 -35.51 -38.12
N LEU A 323 -23.87 -34.33 -38.68
CA LEU A 323 -24.89 -33.29 -38.93
C LEU A 323 -25.70 -33.56 -40.22
N ASP A 324 -25.11 -34.28 -41.19
CA ASP A 324 -25.71 -34.60 -42.49
C ASP A 324 -26.51 -35.92 -42.48
N TYR A 325 -26.85 -36.44 -41.29
CA TYR A 325 -27.69 -37.63 -41.19
C TYR A 325 -29.12 -37.34 -41.67
N ASP A 326 -29.84 -38.39 -42.08
CA ASP A 326 -31.24 -38.31 -42.55
C ASP A 326 -32.21 -38.13 -41.38
N TYR A 327 -32.11 -36.99 -40.70
CA TYR A 327 -33.03 -36.53 -39.67
C TYR A 327 -34.28 -35.90 -40.30
N SER A 328 -35.33 -35.71 -39.49
CA SER A 328 -36.42 -34.82 -39.90
C SER A 328 -35.89 -33.39 -40.11
N GLU A 329 -36.58 -32.60 -40.93
CA GLU A 329 -36.18 -31.22 -41.24
C GLU A 329 -36.06 -30.37 -39.97
N GLU A 330 -37.04 -30.48 -39.06
CA GLU A 330 -37.06 -29.76 -37.78
C GLU A 330 -35.89 -30.16 -36.87
N PHE A 331 -35.59 -31.46 -36.76
CA PHE A 331 -34.49 -31.94 -35.93
C PHE A 331 -33.12 -31.60 -36.53
N SER A 332 -32.99 -31.67 -37.86
CA SER A 332 -31.79 -31.21 -38.59
C SER A 332 -31.50 -29.74 -38.31
N ALA A 333 -32.53 -28.89 -38.39
CA ALA A 333 -32.40 -27.46 -38.12
C ALA A 333 -31.94 -27.20 -36.67
N LEU A 334 -32.45 -27.97 -35.71
CA LEU A 334 -32.05 -27.88 -34.31
C LEU A 334 -30.59 -28.33 -34.07
N MET A 335 -30.16 -29.42 -34.70
CA MET A 335 -28.77 -29.89 -34.66
C MET A 335 -27.81 -28.83 -35.23
N ILE A 336 -28.13 -28.25 -36.40
CA ILE A 336 -27.33 -27.18 -37.03
C ILE A 336 -27.30 -25.92 -36.15
N LYS A 337 -28.45 -25.52 -35.60
CA LYS A 337 -28.54 -24.34 -34.72
C LYS A 337 -27.67 -24.52 -33.46
N THR A 338 -27.66 -25.73 -32.89
CA THR A 338 -26.82 -26.05 -31.73
C THR A 338 -25.33 -26.05 -32.09
N ASP A 339 -24.98 -26.61 -33.25
CA ASP A 339 -23.60 -26.61 -33.76
C ASP A 339 -23.06 -25.19 -33.94
N LEU A 340 -23.84 -24.32 -34.59
CA LEU A 340 -23.49 -22.92 -34.77
C LEU A 340 -23.32 -22.19 -33.43
N ALA A 341 -24.18 -22.46 -32.44
CA ALA A 341 -24.05 -21.86 -31.11
C ALA A 341 -22.77 -22.32 -30.38
N VAL A 342 -22.39 -23.60 -30.52
CA VAL A 342 -21.14 -24.14 -29.95
C VAL A 342 -19.91 -23.55 -30.64
N GLU A 343 -19.94 -23.41 -31.97
CA GLU A 343 -18.84 -22.77 -32.71
C GLU A 343 -18.74 -21.26 -32.40
N GLU A 344 -19.86 -20.53 -32.30
CA GLU A 344 -19.85 -19.11 -31.90
C GLU A 344 -19.23 -18.95 -30.50
N TYR A 345 -19.56 -19.85 -29.56
CA TYR A 345 -18.95 -19.86 -28.23
C TYR A 345 -17.43 -20.07 -28.29
N LYS A 346 -16.99 -21.04 -29.10
CA LYS A 346 -15.57 -21.34 -29.31
C LYS A 346 -14.81 -20.17 -29.91
N GLU A 347 -15.37 -19.51 -30.91
CA GLU A 347 -14.76 -18.32 -31.53
C GLU A 347 -14.66 -17.16 -30.53
N TYR A 348 -15.71 -16.91 -29.75
CA TYR A 348 -15.76 -15.76 -28.84
C TYR A 348 -14.86 -15.92 -27.60
N PHE A 349 -14.81 -17.13 -27.02
CA PHE A 349 -14.06 -17.40 -25.78
C PHE A 349 -12.75 -18.16 -25.99
N ASN A 350 -12.44 -18.56 -27.23
CA ASN A 350 -11.32 -19.44 -27.55
C ASN A 350 -11.33 -20.72 -26.70
N LYS A 351 -12.53 -21.25 -26.40
CA LYS A 351 -12.74 -22.43 -25.55
C LYS A 351 -13.77 -23.35 -26.19
N GLU A 352 -13.41 -24.61 -26.37
CA GLU A 352 -14.27 -25.61 -27.00
C GLU A 352 -15.06 -26.39 -25.94
N LEU A 353 -16.38 -26.52 -26.14
CA LEU A 353 -17.23 -27.44 -25.40
C LEU A 353 -17.32 -28.75 -26.17
N LYS A 354 -16.60 -29.78 -25.72
CA LYS A 354 -16.43 -31.05 -26.44
C LYS A 354 -17.48 -32.10 -26.06
N SER A 355 -18.24 -31.86 -24.99
CA SER A 355 -19.19 -32.81 -24.44
C SER A 355 -20.32 -32.11 -23.67
N SER A 356 -21.38 -32.86 -23.37
CA SER A 356 -22.42 -32.41 -22.44
C SER A 356 -21.88 -32.20 -21.02
N ASP A 357 -20.85 -32.94 -20.62
CA ASP A 357 -20.20 -32.77 -19.32
C ASP A 357 -19.46 -31.43 -19.26
N ASP A 358 -18.78 -31.03 -20.34
CA ASP A 358 -18.11 -29.71 -20.44
C ASP A 358 -19.13 -28.57 -20.31
N LEU A 359 -20.30 -28.73 -20.96
CA LEU A 359 -21.40 -27.77 -20.87
C LEU A 359 -21.97 -27.70 -19.45
N GLU A 360 -22.17 -28.85 -18.80
CA GLU A 360 -22.67 -28.92 -17.43
C GLU A 360 -21.67 -28.30 -16.44
N GLU A 361 -20.38 -28.60 -16.57
CA GLU A 361 -19.32 -28.00 -15.74
C GLU A 361 -19.31 -26.47 -15.89
N ALA A 362 -19.36 -25.96 -17.13
CA ALA A 362 -19.44 -24.53 -17.42
C ALA A 362 -20.71 -23.89 -16.84
N GLY A 363 -21.87 -24.56 -16.95
CA GLY A 363 -23.14 -24.09 -16.38
C GLY A 363 -23.14 -24.07 -14.86
N ASN A 364 -22.50 -25.05 -14.21
CA ASN A 364 -22.42 -25.15 -12.76
C ASN A 364 -21.63 -24.01 -12.12
N VAL A 365 -20.65 -23.43 -12.82
CA VAL A 365 -19.95 -22.21 -12.38
C VAL A 365 -20.95 -21.07 -12.13
N TYR A 366 -21.94 -20.90 -13.02
CA TYR A 366 -22.94 -19.83 -12.93
C TYR A 366 -24.12 -20.17 -12.02
N LYS A 367 -24.49 -21.45 -11.90
CA LYS A 367 -25.60 -21.90 -11.04
C LYS A 367 -25.43 -21.45 -9.57
N ASN A 368 -24.18 -21.37 -9.12
CA ASN A 368 -23.83 -20.96 -7.76
C ASN A 368 -23.91 -19.44 -7.53
N LEU A 369 -24.12 -18.64 -8.57
CA LEU A 369 -24.20 -17.17 -8.52
C LEU A 369 -25.64 -16.63 -8.53
N GLY A 370 -26.65 -17.50 -8.38
CA GLY A 370 -28.06 -17.11 -8.41
C GLY A 370 -28.55 -16.74 -9.81
N ASP A 371 -29.50 -15.80 -9.92
CA ASP A 371 -30.02 -15.33 -11.21
C ASP A 371 -28.99 -14.41 -11.91
N VAL A 372 -28.00 -15.04 -12.54
CA VAL A 372 -26.88 -14.42 -13.28
C VAL A 372 -27.36 -13.51 -14.41
N PHE A 373 -28.57 -13.73 -14.91
CA PHE A 373 -29.17 -12.98 -16.03
C PHE A 373 -29.87 -11.68 -15.59
N GLY A 374 -29.95 -11.41 -14.28
CA GLY A 374 -30.47 -10.17 -13.71
C GLY A 374 -29.40 -9.27 -13.08
N THR A 375 -29.73 -8.64 -11.95
CA THR A 375 -28.83 -7.82 -11.12
C THR A 375 -27.85 -8.63 -10.25
N GLY A 376 -27.92 -9.97 -10.32
CA GLY A 376 -27.34 -10.89 -9.34
C GLY A 376 -25.82 -10.77 -9.20
N ILE A 377 -25.07 -10.86 -10.29
CA ILE A 377 -23.61 -10.92 -10.21
C ILE A 377 -23.01 -9.58 -9.76
N GLU A 378 -23.53 -8.43 -10.20
CA GLU A 378 -23.07 -7.12 -9.73
C GLU A 378 -23.35 -6.91 -8.24
N ALA A 379 -24.53 -7.33 -7.78
CA ALA A 379 -24.90 -7.24 -6.37
C ALA A 379 -24.05 -8.18 -5.51
N ILE A 380 -23.73 -9.38 -6.00
CA ILE A 380 -22.80 -10.30 -5.35
C ILE A 380 -21.41 -9.68 -5.27
N LEU A 381 -20.87 -9.17 -6.39
CA LEU A 381 -19.53 -8.57 -6.45
C LEU A 381 -19.38 -7.34 -5.54
N LYS A 382 -20.45 -6.56 -5.37
CA LYS A 382 -20.45 -5.40 -4.47
C LYS A 382 -20.54 -5.77 -2.99
N ASN A 383 -21.14 -6.91 -2.67
CA ASN A 383 -21.48 -7.27 -1.28
C ASN A 383 -20.70 -8.48 -0.73
N PHE A 384 -19.96 -9.22 -1.55
CA PHE A 384 -19.23 -10.39 -1.05
C PHE A 384 -17.97 -9.99 -0.27
N THR A 385 -17.86 -10.57 0.90
CA THR A 385 -16.87 -10.26 1.94
C THR A 385 -15.63 -11.15 1.82
N SER A 386 -14.60 -10.86 2.62
CA SER A 386 -13.43 -11.73 2.77
C SER A 386 -13.83 -13.12 3.26
N GLU A 387 -14.79 -13.21 4.20
CA GLU A 387 -15.29 -14.48 4.72
C GLU A 387 -15.96 -15.31 3.61
N ASP A 388 -16.78 -14.69 2.76
CA ASP A 388 -17.41 -15.38 1.62
C ASP A 388 -16.38 -15.91 0.63
N PHE A 389 -15.32 -15.13 0.39
CA PHE A 389 -14.26 -15.51 -0.55
C PHE A 389 -13.39 -16.63 -0.01
N ILE A 390 -12.93 -16.56 1.24
CA ILE A 390 -12.08 -17.58 1.87
C ILE A 390 -12.77 -18.95 1.89
N VAL A 391 -14.09 -18.99 2.09
CA VAL A 391 -14.86 -20.24 2.14
C VAL A 391 -14.94 -20.94 0.79
N SER A 392 -14.88 -20.20 -0.33
CA SER A 392 -15.04 -20.79 -1.67
C SER A 392 -14.37 -19.95 -2.77
N PRO A 393 -13.05 -19.72 -2.71
CA PRO A 393 -12.36 -18.87 -3.68
C PRO A 393 -12.43 -19.44 -5.10
N GLU A 394 -12.45 -20.77 -5.23
CA GLU A 394 -12.55 -21.49 -6.50
C GLU A 394 -13.81 -21.14 -7.29
N LYS A 395 -14.91 -20.78 -6.63
CA LYS A 395 -16.15 -20.37 -7.31
C LYS A 395 -15.92 -19.12 -8.16
N PHE A 396 -15.23 -18.14 -7.60
CA PHE A 396 -14.98 -16.85 -8.25
C PHE A 396 -13.89 -16.95 -9.31
N ILE A 397 -12.84 -17.72 -9.01
CA ILE A 397 -11.72 -17.97 -9.94
C ILE A 397 -12.19 -18.74 -11.17
N SER A 398 -13.10 -19.71 -11.00
CA SER A 398 -13.64 -20.48 -12.12
C SER A 398 -14.40 -19.61 -13.11
N ILE A 399 -15.03 -18.51 -12.68
CA ILE A 399 -15.69 -17.56 -13.57
C ILE A 399 -14.67 -16.87 -14.48
N LEU A 400 -13.59 -16.34 -13.88
CA LEU A 400 -12.49 -15.69 -14.61
C LEU A 400 -11.85 -16.66 -15.60
N LYS A 401 -11.59 -17.89 -15.16
CA LYS A 401 -11.06 -18.95 -16.02
C LYS A 401 -11.97 -19.27 -17.20
N LEU A 402 -13.29 -19.29 -16.97
CA LEU A 402 -14.28 -19.64 -17.99
C LEU A 402 -14.40 -18.59 -19.09
N ILE A 403 -14.11 -17.32 -18.78
CA ILE A 403 -14.02 -16.23 -19.77
C ILE A 403 -12.60 -16.08 -20.36
N GLY A 404 -11.68 -16.99 -20.05
CA GLY A 404 -10.33 -17.04 -20.62
C GLY A 404 -9.32 -16.12 -19.95
N ILE A 405 -9.56 -15.67 -18.72
CA ILE A 405 -8.52 -14.98 -17.91
C ILE A 405 -7.60 -16.03 -17.31
N ASP A 406 -6.29 -15.83 -17.44
CA ASP A 406 -5.30 -16.66 -16.77
C ASP A 406 -5.28 -16.34 -15.27
N VAL A 407 -5.54 -17.37 -14.47
CA VAL A 407 -5.64 -17.30 -13.01
C VAL A 407 -4.65 -18.25 -12.34
N THR A 408 -3.66 -18.75 -13.10
CA THR A 408 -2.72 -19.77 -12.63
C THR A 408 -1.99 -19.33 -11.36
N ASP A 409 -1.48 -18.11 -11.33
CA ASP A 409 -0.76 -17.58 -10.16
C ASP A 409 -1.69 -17.38 -8.96
N ILE A 410 -2.93 -16.95 -9.18
CA ILE A 410 -3.96 -16.82 -8.14
C ILE A 410 -4.26 -18.21 -7.54
N GLU A 411 -4.49 -19.20 -8.39
CA GLU A 411 -4.74 -20.59 -7.96
C GLU A 411 -3.55 -21.15 -7.18
N ASN A 412 -2.32 -20.85 -7.59
CA ASN A 412 -1.11 -21.30 -6.92
C ASN A 412 -1.04 -20.70 -5.50
N ILE A 413 -1.21 -19.39 -5.35
CA ILE A 413 -1.19 -18.73 -4.03
C ILE A 413 -2.25 -19.35 -3.10
N ILE A 414 -3.49 -19.52 -3.57
CA ILE A 414 -4.56 -20.07 -2.72
C ILE A 414 -4.27 -21.51 -2.27
N LYS A 415 -3.65 -22.33 -3.14
CA LYS A 415 -3.28 -23.72 -2.81
C LYS A 415 -2.03 -23.80 -1.93
N SER A 416 -1.17 -22.79 -1.95
CA SER A 416 0.15 -22.79 -1.32
C SER A 416 0.16 -22.39 0.16
N VAL A 417 -0.83 -22.81 0.96
CA VAL A 417 -0.93 -22.46 2.40
C VAL A 417 0.42 -22.68 3.10
N PRO A 418 1.02 -21.61 3.67
CA PRO A 418 2.34 -21.69 4.29
C PRO A 418 2.25 -22.31 5.69
N THR A 419 3.28 -23.09 6.05
CA THR A 419 3.39 -23.70 7.38
C THR A 419 4.61 -23.19 8.17
N THR A 420 5.44 -22.33 7.55
CA THR A 420 6.59 -21.67 8.19
C THR A 420 6.60 -20.18 7.85
N VAL A 421 7.27 -19.38 8.68
CA VAL A 421 7.40 -17.92 8.48
C VAL A 421 8.13 -17.62 7.17
N GLU A 422 9.15 -18.39 6.82
CA GLU A 422 9.91 -18.20 5.57
C GLU A 422 9.03 -18.44 4.34
N LYS A 423 8.20 -19.50 4.36
CA LYS A 423 7.27 -19.77 3.27
C LYS A 423 6.19 -18.69 3.20
N TYR A 424 5.66 -18.25 4.33
CA TYR A 424 4.71 -17.14 4.38
C TYR A 424 5.26 -15.86 3.75
N ILE A 425 6.49 -15.47 4.10
CA ILE A 425 7.16 -14.30 3.50
C ILE A 425 7.35 -14.49 2.00
N ALA A 426 7.66 -15.70 1.53
CA ALA A 426 7.82 -15.98 0.10
C ALA A 426 6.49 -15.87 -0.67
N GLU A 427 5.41 -16.48 -0.17
CA GLU A 427 4.09 -16.40 -0.81
C GLU A 427 3.52 -14.96 -0.78
N MET A 428 3.78 -14.22 0.30
CA MET A 428 3.46 -12.80 0.39
C MET A 428 4.11 -11.99 -0.72
N LYS A 429 5.42 -12.17 -0.96
CA LYS A 429 6.12 -11.46 -2.05
C LYS A 429 5.46 -11.71 -3.41
N SER A 430 5.03 -12.95 -3.66
CA SER A 430 4.29 -13.30 -4.88
C SER A 430 2.95 -12.57 -4.96
N ALA A 431 2.14 -12.61 -3.89
CA ALA A 431 0.83 -11.95 -3.85
C ALA A 431 0.92 -10.43 -4.02
N VAL A 432 1.87 -9.80 -3.32
CA VAL A 432 2.10 -8.37 -3.35
C VAL A 432 2.61 -7.91 -4.72
N SER A 433 3.47 -8.70 -5.38
CA SER A 433 3.92 -8.44 -6.75
C SER A 433 2.76 -8.50 -7.77
N MET A 434 1.85 -9.47 -7.60
CA MET A 434 0.63 -9.54 -8.41
C MET A 434 -0.28 -8.34 -8.19
N LEU A 435 -0.47 -7.93 -6.93
CA LEU A 435 -1.25 -6.74 -6.60
C LEU A 435 -0.64 -5.47 -7.21
N LYS A 436 0.69 -5.33 -7.14
CA LYS A 436 1.41 -4.23 -7.79
C LYS A 436 1.12 -4.19 -9.29
N THR A 437 1.23 -5.34 -9.97
CA THR A 437 0.98 -5.46 -11.41
C THR A 437 -0.45 -5.06 -11.75
N ALA A 438 -1.44 -5.61 -11.04
CA ALA A 438 -2.85 -5.29 -11.24
C ALA A 438 -3.14 -3.79 -11.03
N ARG A 439 -2.54 -3.17 -9.99
CA ARG A 439 -2.67 -1.73 -9.75
C ARG A 439 -2.00 -0.91 -10.86
N TYR A 440 -0.81 -1.30 -11.31
CA TYR A 440 -0.11 -0.60 -12.38
C TYR A 440 -0.91 -0.64 -13.69
N GLU A 441 -1.44 -1.80 -14.09
CA GLU A 441 -2.30 -1.93 -15.28
C GLU A 441 -3.53 -1.03 -15.19
N LYS A 442 -4.12 -0.92 -13.99
CA LYS A 442 -5.30 -0.09 -13.75
C LYS A 442 -5.04 1.41 -13.74
N PHE A 443 -3.92 1.86 -13.17
CA PHE A 443 -3.68 3.27 -12.86
C PHE A 443 -2.59 3.94 -13.69
N SER A 444 -1.74 3.18 -14.40
CA SER A 444 -0.67 3.75 -15.23
C SER A 444 -1.19 4.74 -16.27
N ALA A 445 -2.28 4.41 -16.98
CA ALA A 445 -2.87 5.31 -17.97
C ALA A 445 -3.39 6.63 -17.37
N VAL A 446 -3.89 6.58 -16.13
CA VAL A 446 -4.31 7.78 -15.38
C VAL A 446 -3.09 8.62 -14.99
N TYR A 447 -2.00 7.97 -14.61
CA TYR A 447 -0.74 8.65 -14.31
C TYR A 447 -0.08 9.26 -15.56
N GLU A 448 -0.06 8.58 -16.70
CA GLU A 448 0.55 9.10 -17.94
C GLU A 448 -0.32 10.16 -18.64
N GLU A 449 -1.51 10.46 -18.11
CA GLU A 449 -2.37 11.54 -18.62
C GLU A 449 -1.65 12.89 -18.51
N ALA A 450 -1.54 13.59 -19.65
CA ALA A 450 -0.81 14.85 -19.75
C ALA A 450 -1.45 15.91 -18.84
N ARG A 451 -0.61 16.52 -18.00
CA ARG A 451 -1.00 17.56 -17.04
C ARG A 451 -0.15 18.80 -17.25
N ASN A 452 -0.75 19.97 -17.06
CA ASN A 452 0.00 21.21 -17.05
C ASN A 452 0.80 21.32 -15.75
N GLU A 453 2.02 21.81 -15.85
CA GLU A 453 2.80 22.18 -14.67
C GLU A 453 2.05 23.25 -13.86
N ILE A 454 2.13 23.15 -12.52
CA ILE A 454 1.57 24.14 -11.62
C ILE A 454 2.58 25.27 -11.44
N THR A 455 2.14 26.51 -11.66
CA THR A 455 2.99 27.67 -11.41
C THR A 455 3.25 27.85 -9.91
N THR A 456 4.33 28.53 -9.55
CA THR A 456 4.61 28.81 -8.12
C THR A 456 3.48 29.63 -7.48
N ALA A 457 2.89 30.58 -8.22
CA ALA A 457 1.77 31.39 -7.71
C ALA A 457 0.52 30.55 -7.42
N ASP A 458 0.17 29.61 -8.31
CA ASP A 458 -1.00 28.74 -8.13
C ASP A 458 -0.78 27.76 -6.96
N TYR A 459 0.44 27.25 -6.81
CA TYR A 459 0.80 26.39 -5.68
C TYR A 459 0.75 27.16 -4.35
N ASP A 460 1.25 28.40 -4.32
CA ASP A 460 1.19 29.25 -3.13
C ASP A 460 -0.27 29.60 -2.78
N GLU A 461 -1.14 29.87 -3.76
CA GLU A 461 -2.58 30.07 -3.54
C GLU A 461 -3.22 28.81 -2.92
N TYR A 462 -2.88 27.63 -3.44
CA TYR A 462 -3.33 26.34 -2.90
C TYR A 462 -2.93 26.17 -1.43
N ILE A 463 -1.66 26.39 -1.09
CA ILE A 463 -1.16 26.28 0.29
C ILE A 463 -1.83 27.33 1.20
N ASN A 464 -1.94 28.58 0.75
CA ASN A 464 -2.58 29.64 1.53
C ASN A 464 -4.06 29.37 1.78
N ARG A 465 -4.77 28.72 0.85
CA ARG A 465 -6.16 28.30 1.05
C ARG A 465 -6.28 27.26 2.18
N ILE A 466 -5.36 26.29 2.23
CA ILE A 466 -5.30 25.31 3.31
C ILE A 466 -5.04 26.02 4.64
N ILE A 467 -4.00 26.86 4.71
CA ILE A 467 -3.66 27.59 5.93
C ILE A 467 -4.80 28.50 6.39
N SER A 468 -5.49 29.16 5.46
CA SER A 468 -6.65 30.01 5.81
C SER A 468 -7.82 29.22 6.38
N SER A 469 -7.99 27.96 5.95
CA SER A 469 -9.12 27.11 6.36
C SER A 469 -8.85 26.36 7.67
N TYR A 470 -7.60 25.91 7.88
CA TYR A 470 -7.21 25.03 8.99
C TYR A 470 -6.26 25.70 10.00
N GLY A 471 -5.77 26.91 9.71
CA GLY A 471 -4.79 27.65 10.52
C GLY A 471 -3.34 27.24 10.29
N SER A 472 -3.06 25.98 9.95
CA SER A 472 -1.72 25.48 9.59
C SER A 472 -1.81 24.21 8.73
N LEU A 473 -0.69 23.84 8.09
CA LEU A 473 -0.59 22.57 7.37
C LEU A 473 -0.62 21.36 8.31
N THR A 474 -0.08 21.49 9.52
CA THR A 474 -0.17 20.45 10.56
C THR A 474 -1.62 20.22 11.00
N ASN A 475 -2.39 21.29 11.25
CA ASN A 475 -3.80 21.18 11.59
C ASN A 475 -4.60 20.55 10.44
N PHE A 476 -4.31 20.95 9.20
CA PHE A 476 -4.91 20.35 8.01
C PHE A 476 -4.67 18.83 7.98
N TRP A 477 -3.42 18.39 8.16
CA TRP A 477 -3.08 16.97 8.24
C TRP A 477 -3.87 16.27 9.35
N THR A 478 -3.80 16.80 10.57
CA THR A 478 -4.48 16.24 11.73
C THR A 478 -6.00 16.15 11.55
N ASP A 479 -6.63 17.13 10.92
CA ASP A 479 -8.09 17.15 10.76
C ASP A 479 -8.58 16.29 9.59
N THR A 480 -7.77 16.12 8.55
CA THR A 480 -8.12 15.28 7.38
C THR A 480 -7.76 13.81 7.53
N HIS A 481 -6.85 13.48 8.45
CA HIS A 481 -6.37 12.13 8.69
C HIS A 481 -6.78 11.58 10.07
N LYS A 482 -7.69 12.27 10.80
CA LYS A 482 -8.50 11.70 11.88
C LYS A 482 -9.61 10.84 11.26
N ALA A 483 -9.32 9.59 10.95
CA ALA A 483 -10.31 8.59 10.56
C ALA A 483 -10.03 7.27 11.27
#